data_AF-A0A653BLU9-F1
#
_entry.id   AF-A0A653BLU9-F1
#
_cell.length_a   1.000
_cell.length_b   1.000
_cell.length_c   1.000
_cell.angle_alpha   90.00
_cell.angle_beta   90.00
_cell.angle_gamma   90.00
#
_symmetry.space_group_name_H-M   'P 1'
#
loop_
_entity.id
_entity.type
_entity.pdbx_description
1 polymer ?
#
loop_
_entity_poly.entity_id
_entity_poly.type
_entity_poly.pdbx_seq_one_letter_code
_entity_poly.pdbx_strand_id
1 'polypeptide(L)'
;MRRKYRVLNEVPENLDTEYAQYQHESRRIYEEAVKSLPNPKPSDDFQDCPSLQENLVHKTFLEELVFWTVKFEFPQKVVCLLLNMLPDPDYKEALTRAFVLHYSRISMMLERSADPDTLSNRVVHVSVQLFSNESLALRMTEQLNLLHVMVISLKYMMNNILIRNTLHNADDNCHYVVDCAKPVMKDHCYWPLVSDLNNVLSHRPVALKFMSDDSLLEMWFAFLSMFQGMNVNQRELNQHIEFEPNTYYAAFSAELEASAYPMWALVSHLTDSTTAALTKRVLSACLTEINNWLEAINFTTPTVEDSYQVSFHLPLHRYLAVFLCQAVAKQGISLNEVLPPAEYFLNLLMMHPLLVQVAFYEILNGLWVRNGLQIKGQAMTYIQCNFCNSMVDADLYLLQICSTRIPAENFLKTVIEKFHIKEWMSSSSFQGPQNVYLDGEHDTPMLESFLTFLATLISIRTNLGLTETALNRLEMVTLLCMGDKTHSQLMELMPERCGTSQSRDFEALLAEVADYRAPALEASGNMQQGMYVPKAKVWEHRYDPIHVLLRASEACEQAESRGESLASI
;
A
#
# COMPACT_ATOMS: atom_id res chain seq x y z
N MET A 1 -31.10 -8.68 -29.51
CA MET A 1 -30.99 -9.60 -28.35
C MET A 1 -32.12 -9.41 -27.34
N ARG A 2 -32.40 -8.19 -26.85
CA ARG A 2 -33.45 -7.91 -25.83
C ARG A 2 -34.84 -8.50 -26.12
N ARG A 3 -35.34 -8.39 -27.36
CA ARG A 3 -36.65 -8.96 -27.76
C ARG A 3 -36.67 -10.49 -27.65
N LYS A 4 -35.60 -11.18 -28.04
CA LYS A 4 -35.51 -12.64 -27.96
C LYS A 4 -35.43 -13.10 -26.50
N TYR A 5 -34.62 -12.43 -25.68
CA TYR A 5 -34.54 -12.72 -24.24
C TYR A 5 -35.88 -12.54 -23.52
N ARG A 6 -36.62 -11.47 -23.85
CA ARG A 6 -37.97 -11.26 -23.33
C ARG A 6 -38.92 -12.40 -23.70
N VAL A 7 -38.93 -12.82 -24.97
CA VAL A 7 -39.76 -13.93 -25.45
C VAL A 7 -39.38 -15.26 -24.79
N LEU A 8 -38.09 -15.51 -24.56
CA LEU A 8 -37.63 -16.72 -23.85
C LEU A 8 -38.07 -16.77 -22.38
N ASN A 9 -38.34 -15.61 -21.78
CA ASN A 9 -38.79 -15.45 -20.40
C ASN A 9 -40.29 -15.12 -20.28
N GLU A 10 -41.05 -15.23 -21.37
CA GLU A 10 -42.52 -15.15 -21.32
C GLU A 10 -43.04 -16.44 -20.65
N VAL A 11 -43.76 -16.26 -19.54
CA VAL A 11 -44.34 -17.37 -18.79
C VAL A 11 -45.81 -17.52 -19.18
N PRO A 12 -46.25 -18.71 -19.63
CA PRO A 12 -47.63 -18.98 -19.99
C PRO A 12 -48.57 -18.75 -18.81
N GLU A 13 -49.71 -18.09 -19.06
CA GLU A 13 -50.73 -17.85 -18.03
C GLU A 13 -51.39 -19.15 -17.54
N ASN A 14 -51.37 -20.21 -18.36
CA ASN A 14 -52.00 -21.48 -18.07
C ASN A 14 -50.98 -22.57 -17.67
N LEU A 15 -51.21 -23.23 -16.53
CA LEU A 15 -50.36 -24.27 -15.92
C LEU A 15 -50.70 -25.70 -16.39
N ASP A 16 -51.58 -25.85 -17.38
CA ASP A 16 -52.08 -27.16 -17.84
C ASP A 16 -51.04 -28.05 -18.52
N THR A 17 -49.85 -27.52 -18.86
CA THR A 17 -48.78 -28.28 -19.51
C THR A 17 -47.54 -28.37 -18.63
N GLU A 18 -46.82 -29.50 -18.73
CA GLU A 18 -45.54 -29.71 -18.03
C GLU A 18 -44.51 -28.60 -18.37
N TYR A 19 -44.52 -28.13 -19.62
CA TYR A 19 -43.65 -27.02 -20.05
C TYR A 19 -44.00 -25.69 -19.35
N ALA A 20 -45.29 -25.36 -19.22
CA ALA A 20 -45.70 -24.15 -18.50
C ALA A 20 -45.36 -24.24 -17.00
N GLN A 21 -45.53 -25.40 -16.38
CA GLN A 21 -45.13 -25.62 -14.99
C GLN A 21 -43.62 -25.46 -14.81
N TYR A 22 -42.81 -26.01 -15.71
CA TYR A 22 -41.36 -25.82 -15.72
C TYR A 22 -40.97 -24.35 -15.86
N GLN A 23 -41.61 -23.58 -16.75
CA GLN A 23 -41.31 -22.15 -16.93
C GLN A 23 -41.65 -21.30 -15.71
N HIS A 24 -42.77 -21.59 -15.04
CA HIS A 24 -43.13 -20.94 -13.77
C HIS A 24 -42.10 -21.24 -12.68
N GLU A 25 -41.73 -22.51 -12.52
CA GLU A 25 -40.74 -22.92 -11.52
C GLU A 25 -39.35 -22.34 -11.81
N SER A 26 -38.91 -22.38 -13.07
CA SER A 26 -37.63 -21.78 -13.50
C SER A 26 -37.61 -20.28 -13.21
N ARG A 27 -38.73 -19.57 -13.43
CA ARG A 27 -38.82 -18.15 -13.12
C ARG A 27 -38.78 -17.89 -11.62
N ARG A 28 -39.48 -18.70 -10.82
CA ARG A 28 -39.44 -18.62 -9.35
C ARG A 28 -38.01 -18.78 -8.83
N ILE A 29 -37.30 -19.81 -9.30
CA ILE A 29 -35.89 -20.06 -8.93
C ILE A 29 -35.01 -18.87 -9.31
N TYR A 30 -35.17 -18.33 -10.52
CA TYR A 30 -34.41 -17.16 -10.96
C TYR A 30 -34.70 -15.92 -10.10
N GLU A 31 -35.97 -15.61 -9.83
CA GLU A 31 -36.36 -14.45 -9.01
C GLU A 31 -35.88 -14.58 -7.56
N GLU A 32 -35.92 -15.79 -6.99
CA GLU A 32 -35.34 -16.09 -5.67
C GLU A 32 -33.81 -15.93 -5.68
N ALA A 33 -33.14 -16.43 -6.72
CA ALA A 33 -31.69 -16.30 -6.85
C ALA A 33 -31.27 -14.82 -6.95
N VAL A 34 -31.92 -14.01 -7.78
CA VAL A 34 -31.61 -12.57 -7.91
C VAL A 34 -31.80 -11.85 -6.58
N LYS A 35 -32.88 -12.14 -5.84
CA LYS A 35 -33.14 -11.56 -4.51
C LYS A 35 -32.12 -11.97 -3.45
N SER A 36 -31.40 -13.09 -3.66
CA SER A 36 -30.39 -13.56 -2.70
C SER A 36 -29.06 -12.78 -2.76
N LEU A 37 -28.85 -11.92 -3.77
CA LEU A 37 -27.66 -11.10 -3.95
C LEU A 37 -28.01 -9.62 -4.22
N PRO A 38 -28.65 -8.93 -3.26
CA PRO A 38 -28.92 -7.51 -3.39
C PRO A 38 -27.64 -6.70 -3.18
N ASN A 39 -27.46 -5.62 -3.95
CA ASN A 39 -26.45 -4.62 -3.59
C ASN A 39 -26.97 -3.77 -2.41
N PRO A 40 -26.07 -3.12 -1.64
CA PRO A 40 -26.48 -2.03 -0.76
C PRO A 40 -27.14 -0.90 -1.57
N LYS A 41 -27.99 -0.12 -0.90
CA LYS A 41 -28.60 1.05 -1.53
C LYS A 41 -27.48 2.03 -1.95
N PRO A 42 -27.43 2.47 -3.23
CA PRO A 42 -26.41 3.41 -3.69
C PRO A 42 -26.59 4.78 -3.03
N SER A 43 -25.52 5.55 -2.93
CA SER A 43 -25.59 6.96 -2.53
C SER A 43 -26.35 7.78 -3.60
N ASP A 44 -26.79 8.97 -3.21
CA ASP A 44 -27.63 9.83 -4.04
C ASP A 44 -26.99 10.12 -5.42
N ASP A 45 -25.68 10.32 -5.46
CA ASP A 45 -24.93 10.60 -6.70
C ASP A 45 -24.85 9.40 -7.67
N PHE A 46 -25.07 8.18 -7.19
CA PHE A 46 -24.99 6.95 -8.00
C PHE A 46 -26.31 6.19 -8.08
N GLN A 47 -27.43 6.84 -7.77
CA GLN A 47 -28.78 6.25 -7.91
C GLN A 47 -29.12 5.85 -9.34
N ASP A 48 -28.49 6.44 -10.36
CA ASP A 48 -28.69 6.07 -11.76
C ASP A 48 -27.66 5.04 -12.28
N CYS A 49 -26.67 4.66 -11.46
CA CYS A 49 -25.63 3.73 -11.86
C CYS A 49 -26.17 2.28 -11.86
N PRO A 50 -26.29 1.61 -13.02
CA PRO A 50 -26.93 0.30 -13.10
C PRO A 50 -26.22 -0.78 -12.26
N SER A 51 -24.89 -0.73 -12.21
CA SER A 51 -24.05 -1.69 -11.48
C SER A 51 -24.22 -1.62 -9.96
N LEU A 52 -24.70 -0.49 -9.44
CA LEU A 52 -24.85 -0.23 -8.01
C LEU A 52 -26.31 -0.31 -7.54
N GLN A 53 -27.24 -0.60 -8.45
CA GLN A 53 -28.65 -0.78 -8.09
C GLN A 53 -28.84 -1.99 -7.18
N GLU A 54 -29.67 -1.82 -6.14
CA GLU A 54 -30.07 -2.89 -5.22
C GLU A 54 -30.63 -4.09 -5.99
N ASN A 55 -31.57 -3.83 -6.89
CA ASN A 55 -32.24 -4.83 -7.71
C ASN A 55 -31.62 -4.94 -9.11
N LEU A 56 -31.27 -6.17 -9.48
CA LEU A 56 -30.66 -6.49 -10.77
C LEU A 56 -31.74 -6.81 -11.81
N VAL A 57 -31.70 -6.12 -12.95
CA VAL A 57 -32.65 -6.35 -14.05
C VAL A 57 -31.88 -6.72 -15.31
N HIS A 58 -31.82 -8.01 -15.62
CA HIS A 58 -31.21 -8.52 -16.85
C HIS A 58 -32.07 -8.18 -18.07
N LYS A 59 -31.43 -7.64 -19.10
CA LYS A 59 -32.02 -7.30 -20.41
C LYS A 59 -31.59 -8.29 -21.49
N THR A 60 -30.54 -9.08 -21.24
CA THR A 60 -29.98 -10.04 -22.18
C THR A 60 -29.63 -11.34 -21.47
N PHE A 61 -29.61 -12.44 -22.24
CA PHE A 61 -29.18 -13.74 -21.75
C PHE A 61 -27.72 -13.73 -21.27
N LEU A 62 -26.87 -12.91 -21.88
CA LEU A 62 -25.48 -12.77 -21.47
C LEU A 62 -25.36 -12.16 -20.06
N GLU A 63 -26.15 -11.12 -19.76
CA GLU A 63 -26.20 -10.55 -18.41
C GLU A 63 -26.65 -11.61 -17.38
N GLU A 64 -27.69 -12.39 -17.69
CA GLU A 64 -28.14 -13.48 -16.82
C GLU A 64 -27.07 -14.58 -16.66
N LEU A 65 -26.37 -14.93 -17.73
CA LEU A 65 -25.31 -15.94 -17.68
C LEU A 65 -24.12 -15.47 -16.81
N VAL A 66 -23.79 -14.18 -16.84
CA VAL A 66 -22.80 -13.59 -15.93
C VAL A 66 -23.31 -13.63 -14.49
N PHE A 67 -24.59 -13.31 -14.23
CA PHE A 67 -25.18 -13.46 -12.90
C PHE A 67 -25.00 -14.88 -12.34
N TRP A 68 -25.34 -15.91 -13.12
CA TRP A 68 -25.16 -17.30 -12.69
C TRP A 68 -23.68 -17.66 -12.51
N THR A 69 -22.79 -17.08 -13.31
CA THR A 69 -21.34 -17.22 -13.14
C THR A 69 -20.91 -16.68 -11.78
N VAL A 70 -21.41 -15.51 -11.36
CA VAL A 70 -21.10 -14.91 -10.06
C VAL A 70 -21.74 -15.70 -8.91
N LYS A 71 -23.04 -16.04 -9.04
CA LYS A 71 -23.81 -16.75 -8.01
C LYS A 71 -23.24 -18.13 -7.66
N PHE A 72 -22.64 -18.80 -8.64
CA PHE A 72 -22.01 -20.11 -8.47
C PHE A 72 -20.48 -20.06 -8.45
N GLU A 73 -19.89 -18.91 -8.07
CA GLU A 73 -18.45 -18.80 -7.81
C GLU A 73 -17.57 -19.20 -9.01
N PHE A 74 -17.93 -18.67 -10.17
CA PHE A 74 -17.21 -18.79 -11.44
C PHE A 74 -16.98 -20.25 -11.87
N PRO A 75 -18.03 -21.03 -12.21
CA PRO A 75 -17.87 -22.40 -12.65
C PRO A 75 -17.01 -22.49 -13.92
N GLN A 76 -15.96 -23.32 -13.88
CA GLN A 76 -14.94 -23.38 -14.95
C GLN A 76 -15.54 -23.60 -16.35
N LYS A 77 -16.57 -24.44 -16.49
CA LYS A 77 -17.23 -24.70 -17.78
C LYS A 77 -17.93 -23.46 -18.34
N VAL A 78 -18.57 -22.68 -17.47
CA VAL A 78 -19.25 -21.45 -17.85
C VAL A 78 -18.24 -20.37 -18.19
N VAL A 79 -17.19 -20.22 -17.37
CA VAL A 79 -16.08 -19.29 -17.64
C VAL A 79 -15.41 -19.61 -18.98
N CYS A 80 -15.11 -20.88 -19.25
CA CYS A 80 -14.52 -21.31 -20.53
C CYS A 80 -15.42 -20.97 -21.73
N LEU A 81 -16.72 -21.22 -21.62
CA LEU A 81 -17.70 -20.83 -22.64
C LEU A 81 -17.68 -19.31 -22.88
N LEU A 82 -17.73 -18.52 -21.80
CA LEU A 82 -17.76 -17.06 -21.88
C LEU A 82 -16.48 -16.50 -22.52
N LEU A 83 -15.32 -17.04 -22.16
CA LEU A 83 -14.02 -16.54 -22.64
C LEU A 83 -13.68 -16.99 -24.07
N ASN A 84 -14.12 -18.18 -24.50
CA ASN A 84 -13.82 -18.68 -25.86
C ASN A 84 -14.47 -17.85 -26.98
N MET A 85 -15.48 -17.04 -26.66
CA MET A 85 -16.15 -16.14 -27.62
C MET A 85 -15.52 -14.74 -27.70
N LEU A 86 -14.51 -14.44 -26.87
CA LEU A 86 -13.81 -13.15 -26.86
C LEU A 86 -13.16 -12.70 -28.17
N PRO A 87 -12.81 -13.57 -29.15
CA PRO A 87 -12.33 -13.10 -30.45
C PRO A 87 -13.32 -12.22 -31.21
N ASP A 88 -14.62 -12.32 -30.92
CA ASP A 88 -15.63 -11.39 -31.44
C ASP A 88 -15.63 -10.08 -30.62
N PRO A 89 -15.34 -8.93 -31.23
CA PRO A 89 -15.22 -7.66 -30.52
C PRO A 89 -16.55 -7.14 -29.96
N ASP A 90 -17.67 -7.36 -30.66
CA ASP A 90 -18.99 -6.93 -30.20
C ASP A 90 -19.41 -7.76 -28.98
N TYR A 91 -19.10 -9.06 -29.02
CA TYR A 91 -19.30 -9.94 -27.86
C TYR A 91 -18.39 -9.56 -26.70
N LYS A 92 -17.09 -9.30 -26.93
CA LYS A 92 -16.16 -8.89 -25.88
C LYS A 92 -16.64 -7.62 -25.16
N GLU A 93 -17.13 -6.64 -25.92
CA GLU A 93 -17.72 -5.45 -25.31
C GLU A 93 -18.98 -5.80 -24.50
N ALA A 94 -19.92 -6.57 -25.05
CA ALA A 94 -21.14 -6.96 -24.36
C ALA A 94 -20.86 -7.76 -23.06
N LEU A 95 -19.90 -8.69 -23.08
CA LEU A 95 -19.48 -9.46 -21.91
C LEU A 95 -18.83 -8.54 -20.87
N THR A 96 -17.97 -7.62 -21.28
CA THR A 96 -17.34 -6.66 -20.36
C THR A 96 -18.38 -5.77 -19.69
N ARG A 97 -19.36 -5.26 -20.45
CA ARG A 97 -20.48 -4.47 -19.87
C ARG A 97 -21.30 -5.29 -18.88
N ALA A 98 -21.60 -6.56 -19.22
CA ALA A 98 -22.28 -7.47 -18.31
C ALA A 98 -21.44 -7.73 -17.04
N PHE A 99 -20.13 -7.91 -17.16
CA PHE A 99 -19.24 -8.09 -16.02
C PHE A 99 -19.24 -6.87 -15.09
N VAL A 100 -19.12 -5.66 -15.64
CA VAL A 100 -19.19 -4.39 -14.88
C VAL A 100 -20.54 -4.22 -14.17
N LEU A 101 -21.64 -4.67 -14.78
CA LEU A 101 -22.97 -4.67 -14.15
C LEU A 101 -23.02 -5.51 -12.86
N HIS A 102 -22.24 -6.58 -12.79
CA HIS A 102 -22.22 -7.51 -11.67
C HIS A 102 -21.07 -7.26 -10.68
N TYR A 103 -20.20 -6.30 -10.96
CA TYR A 103 -18.94 -6.11 -10.23
C TYR A 103 -19.14 -5.92 -8.71
N SER A 104 -20.10 -5.09 -8.31
CA SER A 104 -20.44 -4.90 -6.89
C SER A 104 -20.99 -6.17 -6.21
N ARG A 105 -21.53 -7.13 -6.96
CA ARG A 105 -21.98 -8.42 -6.41
C ARG A 105 -20.82 -9.42 -6.33
N ILE A 106 -19.83 -9.32 -7.22
CA ILE A 106 -18.60 -10.09 -7.15
C ILE A 106 -17.87 -9.79 -5.85
N SER A 107 -17.77 -8.52 -5.46
CA SER A 107 -17.14 -8.13 -4.18
C SER A 107 -17.83 -8.76 -2.97
N MET A 108 -19.17 -8.75 -2.94
CA MET A 108 -19.95 -9.38 -1.89
C MET A 108 -19.80 -10.91 -1.86
N MET A 109 -19.56 -11.54 -3.01
CA MET A 109 -19.30 -12.99 -3.06
C MET A 109 -17.91 -13.34 -2.59
N LEU A 110 -16.90 -12.53 -2.90
CA LEU A 110 -15.55 -12.71 -2.36
C LEU A 110 -15.51 -12.65 -0.83
N GLU A 111 -16.29 -11.74 -0.23
CA GLU A 111 -16.40 -11.62 1.24
C GLU A 111 -17.07 -12.85 1.89
N ARG A 112 -18.00 -13.51 1.20
CA ARG A 112 -18.85 -14.60 1.75
C ARG A 112 -18.39 -16.01 1.36
N SER A 113 -17.42 -16.12 0.46
CA SER A 113 -16.96 -17.40 -0.07
C SER A 113 -16.37 -18.28 1.03
N ALA A 114 -16.60 -19.59 0.94
CA ALA A 114 -15.93 -20.57 1.79
C ALA A 114 -14.52 -20.93 1.27
N ASP A 115 -14.21 -20.58 0.02
CA ASP A 115 -12.90 -20.75 -0.63
C ASP A 115 -12.51 -19.46 -1.37
N PRO A 116 -12.08 -18.41 -0.63
CA PRO A 116 -11.75 -17.11 -1.21
C PRO A 116 -10.59 -17.18 -2.20
N ASP A 117 -9.58 -18.01 -1.96
CA ASP A 117 -8.40 -18.14 -2.81
C ASP A 117 -8.78 -18.61 -4.22
N THR A 118 -9.53 -19.70 -4.33
CA THR A 118 -9.95 -20.23 -5.64
C THR A 118 -10.86 -19.24 -6.37
N LEU A 119 -11.80 -18.63 -5.66
CA LEU A 119 -12.71 -17.63 -6.26
C LEU A 119 -11.93 -16.42 -6.76
N SER A 120 -11.01 -15.90 -5.96
CA SER A 120 -10.14 -14.76 -6.27
C SER A 120 -9.37 -14.98 -7.57
N ASN A 121 -8.70 -16.13 -7.69
CA ASN A 121 -7.96 -16.49 -8.89
C ASN A 121 -8.86 -16.57 -10.15
N ARG A 122 -10.08 -17.09 -10.02
CA ARG A 122 -11.04 -17.17 -11.14
C ARG A 122 -11.57 -15.81 -11.56
N VAL A 123 -11.86 -14.93 -10.61
CA VAL A 123 -12.29 -13.54 -10.87
C VAL A 123 -11.20 -12.83 -11.67
N VAL A 124 -9.96 -12.84 -11.17
CA VAL A 124 -8.81 -12.21 -11.84
C VAL A 124 -8.55 -12.80 -13.22
N HIS A 125 -8.63 -14.13 -13.36
CA HIS A 125 -8.47 -14.78 -14.67
C HIS A 125 -9.48 -14.27 -15.71
N VAL A 126 -10.73 -13.99 -15.31
CA VAL A 126 -11.73 -13.41 -16.22
C VAL A 126 -11.47 -11.93 -16.46
N SER A 127 -11.31 -11.14 -15.40
CA SER A 127 -11.22 -9.68 -15.48
C SER A 127 -10.01 -9.19 -16.28
N VAL A 128 -8.85 -9.84 -16.16
CA VAL A 128 -7.64 -9.49 -16.93
C VAL A 128 -7.88 -9.62 -18.44
N GLN A 129 -8.68 -10.60 -18.87
CA GLN A 129 -9.05 -10.76 -20.28
C GLN A 129 -9.99 -9.65 -20.79
N LEU A 130 -10.83 -9.13 -19.89
CA LEU A 130 -11.82 -8.09 -20.20
C LEU A 130 -11.20 -6.68 -20.19
N PHE A 131 -10.41 -6.38 -19.17
CA PHE A 131 -9.86 -5.03 -18.92
C PHE A 131 -8.48 -4.77 -19.53
N SER A 132 -7.87 -5.76 -20.19
CA SER A 132 -6.58 -5.60 -20.89
C SER A 132 -6.61 -4.63 -22.08
N ASN A 133 -7.78 -4.35 -22.66
CA ASN A 133 -7.89 -3.43 -23.80
C ASN A 133 -8.17 -1.99 -23.32
N GLU A 134 -7.20 -1.09 -23.54
CA GLU A 134 -7.28 0.33 -23.16
C GLU A 134 -8.58 1.00 -23.62
N SER A 135 -8.92 0.90 -24.90
CA SER A 135 -10.10 1.57 -25.47
C SER A 135 -11.42 1.06 -24.88
N LEU A 136 -11.48 -0.23 -24.54
CA LEU A 136 -12.65 -0.83 -23.91
C LEU A 136 -12.73 -0.43 -22.43
N ALA A 137 -11.61 -0.49 -21.69
CA ALA A 137 -11.54 -0.05 -20.30
C ALA A 137 -11.96 1.41 -20.14
N LEU A 138 -11.46 2.30 -21.02
CA LEU A 138 -11.86 3.71 -21.04
C LEU A 138 -13.37 3.88 -21.30
N ARG A 139 -13.93 3.16 -22.28
CA ARG A 139 -15.39 3.20 -22.55
C ARG A 139 -16.20 2.70 -21.36
N MET A 140 -15.74 1.68 -20.63
CA MET A 140 -16.42 1.22 -19.41
C MET A 140 -16.37 2.26 -18.30
N THR A 141 -15.23 2.96 -18.16
CA THR A 141 -15.09 4.09 -17.24
C THR A 141 -16.06 5.22 -17.58
N GLU A 142 -16.18 5.60 -18.85
CA GLU A 142 -17.04 6.71 -19.28
C GLU A 142 -18.53 6.40 -19.29
N GLN A 143 -18.91 5.16 -19.66
CA GLN A 143 -20.31 4.81 -19.88
C GLN A 143 -20.97 4.06 -18.71
N LEU A 144 -20.17 3.41 -17.87
CA LEU A 144 -20.65 2.57 -16.76
C LEU A 144 -20.01 2.95 -15.42
N ASN A 145 -19.28 4.07 -15.35
CA ASN A 145 -18.60 4.54 -14.15
C ASN A 145 -17.68 3.47 -13.53
N LEU A 146 -16.95 2.70 -14.35
CA LEU A 146 -16.15 1.56 -13.90
C LEU A 146 -15.27 1.86 -12.68
N LEU A 147 -14.52 2.97 -12.70
CA LEU A 147 -13.65 3.36 -11.60
C LEU A 147 -14.44 3.60 -10.30
N HIS A 148 -15.59 4.27 -10.38
CA HIS A 148 -16.46 4.50 -9.23
C HIS A 148 -17.01 3.18 -8.69
N VAL A 149 -17.46 2.29 -9.57
CA VAL A 149 -17.95 0.96 -9.19
C VAL A 149 -16.86 0.16 -8.47
N MET A 150 -15.61 0.21 -8.96
CA MET A 150 -14.47 -0.48 -8.32
C MET A 150 -14.16 0.10 -6.93
N VAL A 151 -14.02 1.42 -6.80
CA VAL A 151 -13.71 2.09 -5.54
C VAL A 151 -14.83 1.91 -4.52
N ILE A 152 -16.10 2.04 -4.93
CA ILE A 152 -17.26 1.81 -4.05
C ILE A 152 -17.31 0.35 -3.58
N SER A 153 -17.00 -0.60 -4.46
CA SER A 153 -16.99 -2.03 -4.10
C SER A 153 -15.89 -2.35 -3.07
N LEU A 154 -14.70 -1.77 -3.22
CA LEU A 154 -13.61 -1.88 -2.26
C LEU A 154 -13.99 -1.25 -0.92
N LYS A 155 -14.52 -0.02 -0.95
CA LYS A 155 -14.95 0.72 0.23
C LYS A 155 -16.05 -0.03 0.99
N TYR A 156 -17.00 -0.64 0.30
CA TYR A 156 -18.06 -1.45 0.90
C TYR A 156 -17.48 -2.63 1.68
N MET A 157 -16.54 -3.37 1.08
CA MET A 157 -15.88 -4.51 1.72
C MET A 157 -15.14 -4.09 3.01
N MET A 158 -14.44 -2.95 2.98
CA MET A 158 -13.73 -2.44 4.15
C MET A 158 -14.66 -1.89 5.23
N ASN A 159 -15.76 -1.24 4.85
CA ASN A 159 -16.78 -0.73 5.79
C ASN A 159 -17.35 -1.82 6.71
N ASN A 160 -17.50 -3.06 6.20
CA ASN A 160 -18.06 -4.17 6.97
C ASN A 160 -17.14 -4.67 8.09
N ILE A 161 -15.87 -4.28 8.08
CA ILE A 161 -14.84 -4.75 9.02
C ILE A 161 -14.19 -3.61 9.82
N LEU A 162 -14.78 -2.42 9.84
CA LEU A 162 -14.23 -1.29 10.58
C LEU A 162 -14.34 -1.48 12.10
N ILE A 163 -13.28 -1.09 12.80
CA ILE A 163 -13.20 -0.99 14.26
C ILE A 163 -12.73 0.41 14.65
N ARG A 164 -13.04 0.82 15.88
CA ARG A 164 -12.59 2.13 16.40
C ARG A 164 -11.07 2.15 16.48
N ASN A 165 -10.45 3.22 15.99
CA ASN A 165 -9.01 3.40 16.07
C ASN A 165 -8.59 3.70 17.53
N THR A 166 -7.47 3.11 17.97
CA THR A 166 -6.96 3.23 19.35
C THR A 166 -5.66 4.03 19.44
N LEU A 167 -5.20 4.61 18.32
CA LEU A 167 -4.02 5.47 18.26
C LEU A 167 -4.32 6.78 19.01
N HIS A 168 -3.34 7.22 19.81
CA HIS A 168 -3.45 8.37 20.72
C HIS A 168 -4.53 8.14 21.79
N ASN A 169 -5.29 9.19 22.14
CA ASN A 169 -6.38 9.07 23.09
C ASN A 169 -7.59 8.39 22.44
N ALA A 170 -7.76 7.10 22.72
CA ALA A 170 -8.90 6.32 22.21
C ALA A 170 -10.26 6.91 22.59
N ASP A 171 -10.40 7.65 23.70
CA ASP A 171 -11.68 8.24 24.10
C ASP A 171 -12.09 9.43 23.22
N ASP A 172 -11.12 10.24 22.78
CA ASP A 172 -11.34 11.39 21.89
C ASP A 172 -11.23 11.03 20.40
N ASN A 173 -10.73 9.83 20.09
CA ASN A 173 -10.57 9.34 18.72
C ASN A 173 -11.90 8.86 18.13
N CYS A 174 -12.33 9.53 17.06
CA CYS A 174 -13.55 9.25 16.29
C CYS A 174 -13.26 8.55 14.95
N HIS A 175 -11.98 8.26 14.66
CA HIS A 175 -11.55 7.59 13.45
C HIS A 175 -11.78 6.06 13.54
N TYR A 176 -12.05 5.45 12.39
CA TYR A 176 -12.28 4.01 12.26
C TYR A 176 -11.31 3.43 11.23
N VAL A 177 -10.78 2.25 11.54
CA VAL A 177 -9.82 1.54 10.70
C VAL A 177 -10.23 0.10 10.46
N VAL A 178 -9.71 -0.52 9.42
CA VAL A 178 -9.96 -1.93 9.10
C VAL A 178 -9.41 -2.86 10.19
N ASP A 179 -10.22 -3.85 10.59
CA ASP A 179 -9.79 -4.91 11.48
C ASP A 179 -8.97 -5.97 10.73
N CYS A 180 -7.65 -5.90 10.92
CA CYS A 180 -6.68 -6.81 10.30
C CYS A 180 -6.84 -8.28 10.77
N ALA A 181 -7.63 -8.55 11.81
CA ALA A 181 -7.91 -9.90 12.27
C ALA A 181 -9.02 -10.61 11.48
N LYS A 182 -9.81 -9.87 10.67
CA LYS A 182 -10.96 -10.41 9.92
C LYS A 182 -10.51 -11.24 8.70
N PRO A 183 -11.31 -12.25 8.30
CA PRO A 183 -11.03 -13.08 7.11
C PRO A 183 -10.78 -12.27 5.84
N VAL A 184 -11.57 -11.21 5.62
CA VAL A 184 -11.40 -10.28 4.49
C VAL A 184 -9.96 -9.78 4.35
N MET A 185 -9.30 -9.51 5.48
CA MET A 185 -7.91 -9.03 5.52
C MET A 185 -6.89 -10.17 5.44
N LYS A 186 -7.10 -11.23 6.22
CA LYS A 186 -6.16 -12.37 6.32
C LYS A 186 -6.13 -13.24 5.06
N ASP A 187 -7.26 -13.42 4.41
CA ASP A 187 -7.44 -14.27 3.24
C ASP A 187 -7.44 -13.44 1.94
N HIS A 188 -7.00 -12.17 2.01
CA HIS A 188 -6.85 -11.26 0.87
C HIS A 188 -8.09 -11.17 -0.04
N CYS A 189 -9.31 -11.23 0.51
CA CYS A 189 -10.55 -11.25 -0.29
C CYS A 189 -10.73 -9.99 -1.17
N TYR A 190 -10.05 -8.89 -0.83
CA TYR A 190 -10.05 -7.64 -1.59
C TYR A 190 -9.09 -7.64 -2.79
N TRP A 191 -8.10 -8.54 -2.81
CA TRP A 191 -7.03 -8.57 -3.80
C TRP A 191 -7.52 -8.60 -5.25
N PRO A 192 -8.57 -9.36 -5.63
CA PRO A 192 -9.08 -9.34 -7.00
C PRO A 192 -9.51 -7.96 -7.46
N LEU A 193 -10.16 -7.18 -6.58
CA LEU A 193 -10.64 -5.84 -6.91
C LEU A 193 -9.48 -4.85 -7.06
N VAL A 194 -8.48 -4.97 -6.19
CA VAL A 194 -7.26 -4.16 -6.25
C VAL A 194 -6.45 -4.48 -7.51
N SER A 195 -6.31 -5.77 -7.85
CA SER A 195 -5.65 -6.24 -9.07
C SER A 195 -6.34 -5.69 -10.33
N ASP A 196 -7.67 -5.75 -10.38
CA ASP A 196 -8.46 -5.19 -11.47
C ASP A 196 -8.31 -3.68 -11.59
N LEU A 197 -8.33 -2.96 -10.45
CA LEU A 197 -8.11 -1.52 -10.42
C LEU A 197 -6.71 -1.18 -10.96
N ASN A 198 -5.67 -1.87 -10.50
CA ASN A 198 -4.30 -1.68 -10.99
C ASN A 198 -4.16 -1.94 -12.49
N ASN A 199 -4.81 -3.00 -13.00
CA ASN A 199 -4.83 -3.31 -14.42
C ASN A 199 -5.48 -2.17 -15.22
N VAL A 200 -6.61 -1.63 -14.75
CA VAL A 200 -7.31 -0.53 -15.43
C VAL A 200 -6.52 0.78 -15.33
N LEU A 201 -5.88 1.07 -14.19
CA LEU A 201 -5.00 2.23 -13.98
C LEU A 201 -3.68 2.14 -14.75
N SER A 202 -3.27 0.96 -15.20
CA SER A 202 -2.10 0.83 -16.09
C SER A 202 -2.31 1.53 -17.45
N HIS A 203 -3.57 1.71 -17.87
CA HIS A 203 -3.93 2.44 -19.07
C HIS A 203 -3.92 3.95 -18.82
N ARG A 204 -3.08 4.68 -19.55
CA ARG A 204 -2.88 6.13 -19.34
C ARG A 204 -4.20 6.93 -19.37
N PRO A 205 -5.09 6.79 -20.38
CA PRO A 205 -6.33 7.57 -20.42
C PRO A 205 -7.22 7.37 -19.19
N VAL A 206 -7.24 6.15 -18.64
CA VAL A 206 -8.02 5.81 -17.45
C VAL A 206 -7.38 6.43 -16.21
N ALA A 207 -6.07 6.31 -16.02
CA ALA A 207 -5.37 6.94 -14.88
C ALA A 207 -5.53 8.47 -14.88
N LEU A 208 -5.43 9.12 -16.04
CA LEU A 208 -5.68 10.55 -16.15
C LEU A 208 -7.14 10.88 -15.81
N LYS A 209 -8.09 10.06 -16.26
CA LYS A 209 -9.51 10.20 -15.90
C LYS A 209 -9.71 10.09 -14.39
N PHE A 210 -9.06 9.13 -13.74
CA PHE A 210 -9.11 8.93 -12.29
C PHE A 210 -8.67 10.19 -11.54
N MET A 211 -7.48 10.71 -11.86
CA MET A 211 -6.93 11.92 -11.21
C MET A 211 -7.65 13.21 -11.63
N SER A 212 -8.48 13.14 -12.67
CA SER A 212 -9.24 14.28 -13.17
C SER A 212 -10.66 14.40 -12.57
N ASP A 213 -11.03 13.52 -11.66
CA ASP A 213 -12.38 13.43 -11.08
C ASP A 213 -12.30 13.68 -9.56
N ASP A 214 -12.84 14.82 -9.10
CA ASP A 214 -12.72 15.20 -7.68
C ASP A 214 -13.54 14.26 -6.78
N SER A 215 -14.73 13.82 -7.22
CA SER A 215 -15.56 12.89 -6.45
C SER A 215 -14.85 11.55 -6.28
N LEU A 216 -14.18 11.07 -7.33
CA LEU A 216 -13.41 9.83 -7.27
C LEU A 216 -12.19 9.96 -6.37
N LEU A 217 -11.48 11.09 -6.40
CA LEU A 217 -10.37 11.36 -5.49
C LEU A 217 -10.84 11.42 -4.02
N GLU A 218 -11.95 12.08 -3.73
CA GLU A 218 -12.55 12.12 -2.40
C GLU A 218 -12.90 10.71 -1.90
N MET A 219 -13.56 9.90 -2.72
CA MET A 219 -13.85 8.50 -2.36
C MET A 219 -12.60 7.66 -2.18
N TRP A 220 -11.58 7.87 -3.00
CA TRP A 220 -10.31 7.16 -2.92
C TRP A 220 -9.57 7.47 -1.62
N PHE A 221 -9.44 8.75 -1.26
CA PHE A 221 -8.78 9.13 -0.02
C PHE A 221 -9.59 8.74 1.21
N ALA A 222 -10.92 8.81 1.17
CA ALA A 222 -11.76 8.25 2.23
C ALA A 222 -11.61 6.73 2.39
N PHE A 223 -11.36 6.00 1.28
CA PHE A 223 -11.02 4.58 1.33
C PHE A 223 -9.63 4.36 1.95
N LEU A 224 -8.61 5.09 1.51
CA LEU A 224 -7.26 5.02 2.07
C LEU A 224 -7.22 5.37 3.56
N SER A 225 -8.07 6.31 4.00
CA SER A 225 -8.17 6.68 5.41
C SER A 225 -8.57 5.50 6.29
N MET A 226 -9.28 4.48 5.79
CA MET A 226 -9.61 3.27 6.56
C MET A 226 -8.38 2.42 6.93
N PHE A 227 -7.25 2.65 6.29
CA PHE A 227 -5.96 2.01 6.58
C PHE A 227 -5.01 2.94 7.35
N GLN A 228 -5.35 4.22 7.52
CA GLN A 228 -4.51 5.23 8.16
C GLN A 228 -4.48 5.03 9.67
N GLY A 229 -3.33 4.60 10.20
CA GLY A 229 -3.16 4.31 11.61
C GLY A 229 -3.78 2.97 12.04
N MET A 230 -3.95 2.01 11.13
CA MET A 230 -4.42 0.66 11.47
C MET A 230 -3.34 -0.16 12.22
N ASN A 231 -3.73 -1.30 12.80
CA ASN A 231 -2.81 -2.23 13.50
C ASN A 231 -1.89 -1.51 14.51
N VAL A 232 -2.49 -0.72 15.40
CA VAL A 232 -1.78 0.04 16.43
C VAL A 232 -1.09 -0.92 17.40
N ASN A 233 0.21 -0.73 17.60
CA ASN A 233 1.00 -1.44 18.59
C ASN A 233 1.07 -0.60 19.87
N GLN A 234 0.84 -1.23 21.02
CA GLN A 234 1.01 -0.65 22.35
C GLN A 234 2.24 -1.27 23.01
N ARG A 235 3.18 -0.47 23.51
CA ARG A 235 4.40 -0.94 24.16
C ARG A 235 4.07 -1.62 25.48
N GLU A 236 4.56 -2.83 25.66
CA GLU A 236 4.38 -3.62 26.88
C GLU A 236 5.49 -3.32 27.89
N LEU A 237 5.11 -2.89 29.09
CA LEU A 237 6.06 -2.47 30.14
C LEU A 237 6.23 -3.51 31.25
N ASN A 238 5.23 -4.36 31.47
CA ASN A 238 5.17 -5.24 32.63
C ASN A 238 5.59 -6.68 32.28
N GLN A 239 4.68 -7.45 31.70
CA GLN A 239 4.88 -8.85 31.35
C GLN A 239 5.08 -9.01 29.85
N HIS A 240 5.91 -9.98 29.45
CA HIS A 240 6.03 -10.35 28.05
C HIS A 240 4.71 -10.97 27.57
N ILE A 241 4.32 -10.67 26.33
CA ILE A 241 3.09 -11.24 25.77
C ILE A 241 3.20 -12.76 25.61
N GLU A 242 2.13 -13.49 25.94
CA GLU A 242 2.10 -14.95 25.79
C GLU A 242 1.73 -15.39 24.37
N PHE A 243 1.01 -14.55 23.63
CA PHE A 243 0.51 -14.85 22.28
C PHE A 243 0.78 -13.67 21.34
N GLU A 244 1.49 -13.96 20.25
CA GLU A 244 1.78 -12.97 19.21
C GLU A 244 0.66 -12.98 18.15
N PRO A 245 -0.09 -11.87 17.96
CA PRO A 245 -1.08 -11.77 16.89
C PRO A 245 -0.43 -11.69 15.49
N ASN A 246 -0.78 -12.61 14.59
CA ASN A 246 -0.30 -12.59 13.20
C ASN A 246 -1.00 -11.53 12.30
N THR A 247 -1.56 -10.46 12.87
CA THR A 247 -2.33 -9.45 12.13
C THR A 247 -1.46 -8.50 11.31
N TYR A 248 -0.18 -8.34 11.67
CA TYR A 248 0.70 -7.39 10.99
C TYR A 248 0.98 -7.77 9.53
N TYR A 249 1.08 -9.07 9.20
CA TYR A 249 1.24 -9.51 7.81
C TYR A 249 0.07 -9.05 6.92
N ALA A 250 -1.16 -9.19 7.43
CA ALA A 250 -2.35 -8.73 6.72
C ALA A 250 -2.36 -7.20 6.58
N ALA A 251 -1.91 -6.47 7.61
CA ALA A 251 -1.83 -5.01 7.59
C ALA A 251 -0.80 -4.49 6.56
N PHE A 252 0.43 -5.01 6.57
CA PHE A 252 1.45 -4.63 5.58
C PHE A 252 1.05 -5.01 4.16
N SER A 253 0.49 -6.21 3.96
CA SER A 253 0.02 -6.64 2.65
C SER A 253 -1.10 -5.74 2.13
N ALA A 254 -2.07 -5.40 2.99
CA ALA A 254 -3.17 -4.52 2.60
C ALA A 254 -2.70 -3.11 2.23
N GLU A 255 -1.79 -2.52 2.99
CA GLU A 255 -1.23 -1.21 2.63
C GLU A 255 -0.43 -1.27 1.32
N LEU A 256 0.34 -2.32 1.11
CA LEU A 256 1.09 -2.47 -0.14
C LEU A 256 0.15 -2.66 -1.34
N GLU A 257 -0.78 -3.59 -1.23
CA GLU A 257 -1.68 -3.97 -2.32
C GLU A 257 -2.72 -2.89 -2.59
N ALA A 258 -3.51 -2.51 -1.57
CA ALA A 258 -4.66 -1.64 -1.74
C ALA A 258 -4.31 -0.14 -1.77
N SER A 259 -3.11 0.24 -1.32
CA SER A 259 -2.66 1.63 -1.28
C SER A 259 -1.45 1.86 -2.20
N ALA A 260 -0.32 1.20 -1.97
CA ALA A 260 0.92 1.53 -2.68
C ALA A 260 0.91 1.14 -4.17
N TYR A 261 0.38 -0.03 -4.55
CA TYR A 261 0.33 -0.40 -5.97
C TYR A 261 -0.52 0.56 -6.82
N PRO A 262 -1.76 0.93 -6.42
CA PRO A 262 -2.51 1.97 -7.14
C PRO A 262 -1.80 3.32 -7.16
N MET A 263 -1.09 3.69 -6.09
CA MET A 263 -0.30 4.93 -6.02
C MET A 263 0.73 4.96 -7.14
N TRP A 264 1.54 3.91 -7.25
CA TRP A 264 2.58 3.81 -8.27
C TRP A 264 2.01 3.68 -9.68
N ALA A 265 0.90 2.96 -9.85
CA ALA A 265 0.17 2.90 -11.12
C ALA A 265 -0.20 4.31 -11.61
N LEU A 266 -0.75 5.17 -10.73
CA LEU A 266 -1.06 6.57 -11.05
C LEU A 266 0.18 7.41 -11.33
N VAL A 267 1.18 7.34 -10.44
CA VAL A 267 2.42 8.14 -10.52
C VAL A 267 3.20 7.86 -11.81
N SER A 268 3.19 6.61 -12.30
CA SER A 268 3.88 6.21 -13.53
C SER A 268 3.46 7.02 -14.75
N HIS A 269 2.27 7.62 -14.75
CA HIS A 269 1.75 8.43 -15.86
C HIS A 269 2.12 9.92 -15.75
N LEU A 270 2.65 10.37 -14.61
CA LEU A 270 2.89 11.79 -14.31
C LEU A 270 4.28 12.27 -14.74
N THR A 271 4.67 12.00 -15.99
CA THR A 271 6.07 12.06 -16.43
C THR A 271 6.63 13.47 -16.66
N ASP A 272 5.78 14.48 -16.78
CA ASP A 272 6.21 15.82 -17.20
C ASP A 272 5.21 16.92 -16.76
N SER A 273 5.57 18.17 -17.05
CA SER A 273 4.79 19.36 -16.68
C SER A 273 3.36 19.39 -17.24
N THR A 274 3.03 18.64 -18.29
CA THR A 274 1.68 18.65 -18.88
C THR A 274 0.63 18.02 -17.95
N THR A 275 1.05 17.10 -17.07
CA THR A 275 0.17 16.47 -16.09
C THR A 275 0.23 17.13 -14.71
N ALA A 276 0.91 18.28 -14.58
CA ALA A 276 1.09 18.99 -13.31
C ALA A 276 -0.24 19.34 -12.63
N ALA A 277 -1.26 19.70 -13.42
CA ALA A 277 -2.59 20.03 -12.88
C ALA A 277 -3.25 18.83 -12.18
N LEU A 278 -3.04 17.61 -12.67
CA LEU A 278 -3.58 16.40 -12.05
C LEU A 278 -2.89 16.10 -10.72
N THR A 279 -1.57 16.20 -10.68
CA THR A 279 -0.78 16.05 -9.45
C THR A 279 -1.23 17.03 -8.38
N LYS A 280 -1.46 18.30 -8.74
CA LYS A 280 -1.97 19.32 -7.81
C LYS A 280 -3.35 18.95 -7.22
N ARG A 281 -4.24 18.36 -8.02
CA ARG A 281 -5.55 17.89 -7.55
C ARG A 281 -5.43 16.72 -6.58
N VAL A 282 -4.60 15.73 -6.91
CA VAL A 282 -4.33 14.58 -6.02
C VAL A 282 -3.73 15.06 -4.69
N LEU A 283 -2.74 15.94 -4.74
CA LEU A 283 -2.11 16.52 -3.55
C LEU A 283 -3.12 17.30 -2.69
N SER A 284 -3.98 18.10 -3.34
CA SER A 284 -5.03 18.84 -2.63
C SER A 284 -6.01 17.92 -1.92
N ALA A 285 -6.52 16.89 -2.60
CA ALA A 285 -7.44 15.92 -2.01
C ALA A 285 -6.78 15.12 -0.87
N CYS A 286 -5.51 14.74 -1.05
CA CYS A 286 -4.72 14.07 -0.02
C CYS A 286 -4.54 14.93 1.24
N LEU A 287 -4.18 16.20 1.08
CA LEU A 287 -4.01 17.15 2.19
C LEU A 287 -5.32 17.40 2.92
N THR A 288 -6.43 17.53 2.19
CA THR A 288 -7.77 17.62 2.79
C THR A 288 -8.07 16.40 3.66
N GLU A 289 -7.81 15.19 3.16
CA GLU A 289 -8.09 13.98 3.94
C GLU A 289 -7.15 13.81 5.14
N ILE A 290 -5.87 14.19 5.01
CA ILE A 290 -4.95 14.23 6.16
C ILE A 290 -5.48 15.19 7.24
N ASN A 291 -5.98 16.36 6.85
CA ASN A 291 -6.57 17.29 7.80
C ASN A 291 -7.82 16.70 8.48
N ASN A 292 -8.73 16.11 7.71
CA ASN A 292 -9.91 15.42 8.24
C ASN A 292 -9.51 14.31 9.23
N TRP A 293 -8.48 13.54 8.90
CA TRP A 293 -7.97 12.48 9.76
C TRP A 293 -7.37 13.02 11.06
N LEU A 294 -6.53 14.06 11.00
CA LEU A 294 -5.96 14.73 12.18
C LEU A 294 -7.05 15.26 13.11
N GLU A 295 -8.11 15.84 12.55
CA GLU A 295 -9.30 16.27 13.31
C GLU A 295 -10.04 15.06 13.94
N ALA A 296 -10.22 13.98 13.19
CA ALA A 296 -10.93 12.78 13.66
C ALA A 296 -10.22 12.06 14.81
N ILE A 297 -8.89 12.08 14.85
CA ILE A 297 -8.10 11.54 15.96
C ILE A 297 -7.85 12.56 17.09
N ASN A 298 -8.45 13.75 17.01
CA ASN A 298 -8.25 14.88 17.93
C ASN A 298 -6.78 15.31 18.08
N PHE A 299 -5.96 15.17 17.04
CA PHE A 299 -4.54 15.51 17.07
C PHE A 299 -4.32 16.96 16.65
N THR A 300 -4.53 17.86 17.61
CA THR A 300 -4.42 19.31 17.42
C THR A 300 -3.11 19.89 17.96
N THR A 301 -2.32 19.17 18.75
CA THR A 301 -1.02 19.67 19.23
C THR A 301 0.03 18.56 19.19
N PRO A 302 1.31 18.90 18.93
CA PRO A 302 2.42 17.92 18.94
C PRO A 302 2.74 17.22 20.28
N THR A 303 1.85 17.23 21.27
CA THR A 303 2.08 16.88 22.69
C THR A 303 1.80 15.40 23.03
N VAL A 304 2.19 14.88 24.22
CA VAL A 304 3.45 14.17 24.57
C VAL A 304 3.16 12.71 25.03
N GLU A 305 1.91 12.25 25.09
CA GLU A 305 1.54 10.93 25.65
C GLU A 305 1.29 9.83 24.59
N ASP A 306 1.87 9.97 23.40
CA ASP A 306 1.87 8.98 22.31
C ASP A 306 3.08 8.03 22.37
N SER A 307 4.00 8.25 23.31
CA SER A 307 5.32 7.61 23.37
C SER A 307 5.31 6.08 23.53
N TYR A 308 4.15 5.48 23.84
CA TYR A 308 4.00 4.03 24.00
C TYR A 308 3.17 3.41 22.88
N GLN A 309 2.80 4.16 21.84
CA GLN A 309 1.98 3.66 20.73
C GLN A 309 2.62 3.95 19.39
N VAL A 310 2.51 3.00 18.47
CA VAL A 310 2.92 3.21 17.08
C VAL A 310 2.05 2.42 16.13
N SER A 311 1.67 3.04 15.01
CA SER A 311 1.22 2.33 13.81
C SER A 311 2.24 2.54 12.72
N PHE A 312 2.67 1.45 12.07
CA PHE A 312 3.54 1.51 10.89
C PHE A 312 2.80 1.90 9.61
N HIS A 313 1.48 2.10 9.67
CA HIS A 313 0.61 2.21 8.49
C HIS A 313 0.13 3.66 8.29
N LEU A 314 0.79 4.37 7.37
CA LEU A 314 0.56 5.79 7.10
C LEU A 314 0.29 6.07 5.60
N PRO A 315 -0.67 5.38 4.96
CA PRO A 315 -0.91 5.47 3.52
C PRO A 315 -1.17 6.90 3.04
N LEU A 316 -1.88 7.74 3.81
CA LEU A 316 -2.13 9.14 3.41
C LEU A 316 -0.83 9.95 3.37
N HIS A 317 0.04 9.79 4.37
CA HIS A 317 1.32 10.50 4.45
C HIS A 317 2.25 10.05 3.32
N ARG A 318 2.25 8.75 3.01
CA ARG A 318 3.08 8.16 1.94
C ARG A 318 2.59 8.54 0.55
N TYR A 319 1.27 8.63 0.34
CA TYR A 319 0.69 9.24 -0.85
C TYR A 319 1.16 10.68 -1.03
N LEU A 320 1.06 11.50 0.02
CA LEU A 320 1.53 12.87 -0.01
C LEU A 320 3.02 12.93 -0.40
N ALA A 321 3.86 12.15 0.28
CA ALA A 321 5.31 12.12 0.04
C ALA A 321 5.65 11.75 -1.41
N VAL A 322 5.08 10.68 -1.94
CA VAL A 322 5.38 10.19 -3.30
C VAL A 322 4.89 11.17 -4.36
N PHE A 323 3.66 11.70 -4.24
CA PHE A 323 3.16 12.68 -5.20
C PHE A 323 3.91 14.02 -5.11
N LEU A 324 4.38 14.43 -3.92
CA LEU A 324 5.25 15.60 -3.76
C LEU A 324 6.60 15.39 -4.45
N CYS A 325 7.22 14.23 -4.27
CA CYS A 325 8.46 13.86 -4.96
C CYS A 325 8.27 13.94 -6.47
N GLN A 326 7.18 13.36 -6.98
CA GLN A 326 6.85 13.41 -8.41
C GLN A 326 6.65 14.84 -8.93
N ALA A 327 5.88 15.65 -8.19
CA ALA A 327 5.60 17.05 -8.51
C ALA A 327 6.88 17.86 -8.71
N VAL A 328 7.81 17.74 -7.76
CA VAL A 328 9.07 18.48 -7.77
C VAL A 328 10.04 17.89 -8.79
N ALA A 329 10.30 16.59 -8.73
CA ALA A 329 11.38 15.95 -9.47
C ALA A 329 11.09 15.80 -10.98
N LYS A 330 9.82 15.65 -11.38
CA LYS A 330 9.44 15.37 -12.77
C LYS A 330 8.63 16.48 -13.44
N GLN A 331 7.92 17.29 -12.67
CA GLN A 331 6.96 18.26 -13.22
C GLN A 331 7.35 19.72 -12.97
N GLY A 332 8.43 19.97 -12.22
CA GLY A 332 8.96 21.31 -11.96
C GLY A 332 8.05 22.16 -11.06
N ILE A 333 7.14 21.53 -10.32
CA ILE A 333 6.25 22.23 -9.37
C ILE A 333 7.07 22.58 -8.13
N SER A 334 6.99 23.82 -7.67
CA SER A 334 7.64 24.20 -6.42
C SER A 334 6.80 23.74 -5.22
N LEU A 335 7.48 23.39 -4.12
CA LEU A 335 6.81 23.01 -2.86
C LEU A 335 5.84 24.10 -2.34
N ASN A 336 6.08 25.37 -2.64
CA ASN A 336 5.19 26.48 -2.27
C ASN A 336 3.83 26.45 -2.96
N GLU A 337 3.72 25.78 -4.11
CA GLU A 337 2.47 25.69 -4.86
C GLU A 337 1.56 24.57 -4.37
N VAL A 338 2.10 23.60 -3.61
CA VAL A 338 1.40 22.35 -3.28
C VAL A 338 1.37 22.04 -1.79
N LEU A 339 2.20 22.69 -0.97
CA LEU A 339 2.13 22.59 0.48
C LEU A 339 1.39 23.78 1.09
N PRO A 340 0.66 23.56 2.20
CA PRO A 340 0.07 24.66 2.93
C PRO A 340 1.19 25.57 3.49
N PRO A 341 0.98 26.89 3.54
CA PRO A 341 1.96 27.83 4.10
C PRO A 341 2.04 27.75 5.64
N ALA A 342 1.08 27.08 6.29
CA ALA A 342 0.97 27.04 7.73
C ALA A 342 2.02 26.11 8.35
N GLU A 343 3.03 26.69 9.00
CA GLU A 343 4.04 25.96 9.78
C GLU A 343 3.41 24.99 10.78
N TYR A 344 2.30 25.38 11.40
CA TYR A 344 1.58 24.57 12.36
C TYR A 344 1.08 23.24 11.77
N PHE A 345 0.52 23.24 10.55
CA PHE A 345 0.08 22.00 9.91
C PHE A 345 1.26 21.07 9.63
N LEU A 346 2.40 21.62 9.19
CA LEU A 346 3.61 20.82 8.95
C LEU A 346 4.16 20.20 10.25
N ASN A 347 4.04 20.90 11.39
CA ASN A 347 4.39 20.34 12.69
C ASN A 347 3.49 19.15 13.06
N LEU A 348 2.20 19.16 12.72
CA LEU A 348 1.32 18.00 12.94
C LEU A 348 1.63 16.87 11.95
N LEU A 349 1.84 17.22 10.68
CA LEU A 349 2.12 16.27 9.59
C LEU A 349 3.38 15.43 9.83
N MET A 350 4.44 16.03 10.38
CA MET A 350 5.69 15.32 10.62
C MET A 350 5.62 14.30 11.76
N MET A 351 4.63 14.38 12.65
CA MET A 351 4.62 13.61 13.90
C MET A 351 4.56 12.11 13.67
N HIS A 352 3.64 11.64 12.82
CA HIS A 352 3.44 10.21 12.63
C HIS A 352 4.63 9.53 11.92
N PRO A 353 5.19 10.09 10.82
CA PRO A 353 6.44 9.58 10.27
C PRO A 353 7.60 9.60 11.28
N LEU A 354 7.72 10.66 12.11
CA LEU A 354 8.75 10.73 13.15
C LEU A 354 8.56 9.64 14.22
N LEU A 355 7.34 9.39 14.67
CA LEU A 355 7.03 8.34 15.65
C LEU A 355 7.37 6.95 15.12
N VAL A 356 7.13 6.68 13.83
CA VAL A 356 7.55 5.42 13.19
C VAL A 356 9.07 5.28 13.21
N GLN A 357 9.81 6.36 12.89
CA GLN A 357 11.28 6.38 12.95
C GLN A 357 11.80 6.16 14.38
N VAL A 358 11.22 6.84 15.37
CA VAL A 358 11.56 6.65 16.78
C VAL A 358 11.30 5.20 17.19
N ALA A 359 10.10 4.69 16.97
CA ALA A 359 9.74 3.32 17.32
C ALA A 359 10.65 2.29 16.66
N PHE A 360 11.05 2.51 15.40
CA PHE A 360 12.03 1.65 14.73
C PHE A 360 13.33 1.56 15.54
N TYR A 361 13.93 2.68 15.94
CA TYR A 361 15.15 2.67 16.76
C TYR A 361 14.91 2.13 18.18
N GLU A 362 13.76 2.40 18.79
CA GLU A 362 13.40 1.83 20.09
C GLU A 362 13.32 0.30 20.03
N ILE A 363 12.76 -0.26 18.95
CA ILE A 363 12.67 -1.70 18.71
C ILE A 363 14.08 -2.29 18.55
N LEU A 364 14.96 -1.65 17.77
CA LEU A 364 16.34 -2.09 17.61
C LEU A 364 17.14 -2.05 18.91
N ASN A 365 16.86 -1.08 19.79
CA ASN A 365 17.48 -0.97 21.10
C ASN A 365 16.80 -1.82 22.19
N GLY A 366 15.82 -2.66 21.82
CA GLY A 366 15.19 -3.62 22.73
C GLY A 366 14.11 -3.04 23.66
N LEU A 367 13.70 -1.79 23.49
CA LEU A 367 12.67 -1.17 24.35
C LEU A 367 11.31 -1.85 24.23
N TRP A 368 11.05 -2.50 23.09
CA TRP A 368 9.82 -3.22 22.76
C TRP A 368 9.95 -4.74 22.91
N VAL A 369 11.01 -5.25 23.58
CA VAL A 369 11.27 -6.71 23.69
C VAL A 369 10.11 -7.49 24.34
N ARG A 370 9.29 -6.85 25.17
CA ARG A 370 8.11 -7.46 25.81
C ARG A 370 6.94 -7.69 24.83
N ASN A 371 6.95 -7.04 23.66
CA ASN A 371 5.93 -7.17 22.62
C ASN A 371 6.11 -8.39 21.69
N GLY A 372 7.04 -9.30 22.00
CA GLY A 372 7.29 -10.50 21.20
C GLY A 372 8.18 -10.26 19.98
N LEU A 373 8.48 -11.31 19.23
CA LEU A 373 9.31 -11.24 18.01
C LEU A 373 8.60 -10.52 16.86
N GLN A 374 7.27 -10.56 16.81
CA GLN A 374 6.47 -9.88 15.78
C GLN A 374 6.75 -8.37 15.66
N ILE A 375 7.01 -7.64 16.75
CA ILE A 375 7.24 -6.18 16.68
C ILE A 375 8.53 -5.87 15.90
N LYS A 376 9.52 -6.74 16.06
CA LYS A 376 10.75 -6.69 15.28
C LYS A 376 10.48 -7.08 13.83
N GLY A 377 9.67 -8.11 13.58
CA GLY A 377 9.22 -8.45 12.23
C GLY A 377 8.58 -7.25 11.49
N GLN A 378 7.77 -6.45 12.19
CA GLN A 378 7.20 -5.21 11.65
C GLN A 378 8.28 -4.16 11.31
N ALA A 379 9.24 -3.93 12.21
CA ALA A 379 10.36 -3.01 11.97
C ALA A 379 11.24 -3.44 10.78
N MET A 380 11.48 -4.76 10.62
CA MET A 380 12.24 -5.29 9.48
C MET A 380 11.44 -5.16 8.18
N THR A 381 10.13 -5.44 8.20
CA THR A 381 9.25 -5.28 7.04
C THR A 381 9.20 -3.82 6.58
N TYR A 382 9.20 -2.87 7.51
CA TYR A 382 9.19 -1.43 7.23
C TYR A 382 10.40 -0.95 6.41
N ILE A 383 11.58 -1.53 6.63
CA ILE A 383 12.83 -1.18 5.92
C ILE A 383 13.18 -2.14 4.78
N GLN A 384 12.40 -3.21 4.59
CA GLN A 384 12.68 -4.26 3.61
C GLN A 384 12.78 -3.67 2.19
N CYS A 385 13.76 -4.12 1.39
CA CYS A 385 14.06 -3.57 0.07
C CYS A 385 12.84 -3.53 -0.89
N ASN A 386 11.99 -4.56 -0.85
CA ASN A 386 10.80 -4.65 -1.71
C ASN A 386 9.74 -3.59 -1.37
N PHE A 387 9.77 -3.05 -0.15
CA PHE A 387 8.74 -2.13 0.36
C PHE A 387 9.27 -0.74 0.68
N CYS A 388 10.59 -0.59 0.85
CA CYS A 388 11.23 0.62 1.37
C CYS A 388 10.86 1.90 0.60
N ASN A 389 10.77 1.82 -0.74
CA ASN A 389 10.34 2.91 -1.62
C ASN A 389 8.94 3.46 -1.27
N SER A 390 8.05 2.60 -0.77
CA SER A 390 6.67 2.94 -0.41
C SER A 390 6.48 3.18 1.10
N MET A 391 7.51 2.93 1.91
CA MET A 391 7.48 2.93 3.37
C MET A 391 8.52 3.91 3.91
N VAL A 392 9.66 3.41 4.41
CA VAL A 392 10.71 4.22 5.05
C VAL A 392 11.23 5.37 4.18
N ASP A 393 11.38 5.18 2.87
CA ASP A 393 11.93 6.23 2.00
C ASP A 393 10.91 7.37 1.76
N ALA A 394 9.62 7.04 1.78
CA ALA A 394 8.54 8.02 1.70
C ALA A 394 8.41 8.81 3.01
N ASP A 395 8.50 8.13 4.15
CA ASP A 395 8.47 8.75 5.47
C ASP A 395 9.69 9.67 5.69
N LEU A 396 10.90 9.21 5.35
CA LEU A 396 12.12 10.01 5.39
C LEU A 396 12.03 11.24 4.48
N TYR A 397 11.54 11.08 3.25
CA TYR A 397 11.34 12.20 2.34
C TYR A 397 10.38 13.23 2.92
N LEU A 398 9.25 12.81 3.51
CA LEU A 398 8.29 13.72 4.12
C LEU A 398 8.91 14.49 5.30
N LEU A 399 9.69 13.81 6.15
CA LEU A 399 10.42 14.44 7.24
C LEU A 399 11.46 15.46 6.74
N GLN A 400 12.16 15.14 5.64
CA GLN A 400 13.08 16.07 4.98
C GLN A 400 12.34 17.30 4.43
N ILE A 401 11.15 17.13 3.84
CA ILE A 401 10.33 18.25 3.38
C ILE A 401 9.92 19.13 4.56
N CYS A 402 9.43 18.54 5.65
CA CYS A 402 9.06 19.28 6.86
C CYS A 402 10.26 20.03 7.47
N SER A 403 11.45 19.42 7.53
CA SER A 403 12.65 20.07 8.10
C SER A 403 13.13 21.28 7.29
N THR A 404 12.79 21.38 6.00
CA THR A 404 13.10 22.57 5.19
C THR A 404 12.16 23.76 5.45
N ARG A 405 11.03 23.53 6.13
CA ARG A 405 9.95 24.51 6.31
C ARG A 405 9.69 24.88 7.76
N ILE A 406 9.91 23.95 8.68
CA ILE A 406 9.79 24.19 10.11
C ILE A 406 11.09 24.83 10.60
N PRO A 407 11.03 25.88 11.44
CA PRO A 407 12.23 26.45 12.05
C PRO A 407 13.09 25.37 12.70
N ALA A 408 14.40 25.37 12.42
CA ALA A 408 15.31 24.31 12.86
C ALA A 408 15.27 24.05 14.38
N GLU A 409 15.10 25.11 15.18
CA GLU A 409 14.94 25.00 16.63
C GLU A 409 13.69 24.19 17.02
N ASN A 410 12.55 24.46 16.40
CA ASN A 410 11.30 23.75 16.67
C ASN A 410 11.40 22.29 16.21
N PHE A 411 11.91 22.06 14.99
CA PHE A 411 12.10 20.71 14.45
C PHE A 411 13.01 19.87 15.36
N LEU A 412 14.20 20.39 15.71
CA LEU A 412 15.14 19.67 16.57
C LEU A 412 14.59 19.46 17.98
N LYS A 413 13.90 20.44 18.55
CA LYS A 413 13.27 20.28 19.86
C LYS A 413 12.25 19.14 19.86
N THR A 414 11.39 19.07 18.84
CA THR A 414 10.41 17.98 18.68
C THR A 414 11.10 16.63 18.52
N VAL A 415 12.15 16.53 17.69
CA VAL A 415 12.90 15.27 17.51
C VAL A 415 13.58 14.85 18.81
N ILE A 416 14.25 15.76 19.52
CA ILE A 416 14.91 15.48 20.82
C ILE A 416 13.90 14.99 21.87
N GLU A 417 12.73 15.62 21.93
CA GLU A 417 11.66 15.24 22.85
C GLU A 417 11.13 13.83 22.54
N LYS A 418 10.97 13.48 21.26
CA LYS A 418 10.44 12.17 20.84
C LYS A 418 11.45 11.04 20.92
N PHE A 419 12.74 11.32 20.79
CA PHE A 419 13.78 10.32 21.07
C PHE A 419 14.04 10.11 22.57
N HIS A 420 13.34 10.83 23.45
CA HIS A 420 13.48 10.72 24.91
C HIS A 420 14.90 10.99 25.43
N ILE A 421 15.63 11.91 24.79
CA ILE A 421 17.03 12.27 25.13
C ILE A 421 17.19 13.71 25.62
N LYS A 422 16.09 14.36 26.02
CA LYS A 422 16.08 15.78 26.38
C LYS A 422 17.01 16.10 27.55
N GLU A 423 17.04 15.22 28.55
CA GLU A 423 17.86 15.35 29.75
C GLU A 423 19.36 15.43 29.38
N TRP A 424 19.79 14.60 28.43
CA TRP A 424 21.16 14.55 27.91
C TRP A 424 21.55 15.79 27.10
N MET A 425 20.59 16.36 26.37
CA MET A 425 20.81 17.58 25.58
C MET A 425 20.72 18.86 26.42
N SER A 426 20.19 18.79 27.65
CA SER A 426 20.08 19.93 28.54
C SER A 426 21.42 20.24 29.21
N SER A 427 21.84 21.52 29.25
CA SER A 427 23.05 21.96 29.96
C SER A 427 22.94 21.91 31.50
N SER A 428 21.89 21.29 32.02
CA SER A 428 21.68 21.07 33.45
C SER A 428 22.78 20.14 33.96
N SER A 429 23.43 20.51 35.07
CA SER A 429 24.42 19.65 35.74
C SER A 429 23.92 18.20 35.85
N PHE A 430 24.82 17.23 35.64
CA PHE A 430 24.70 15.74 35.62
C PHE A 430 23.82 15.06 36.72
N GLN A 431 23.13 15.82 37.57
CA GLN A 431 22.11 15.41 38.53
C GLN A 431 20.70 15.83 38.06
N GLY A 432 20.42 15.71 36.76
CA GLY A 432 19.05 15.81 36.25
C GLY A 432 18.16 14.70 36.84
N PRO A 433 16.83 14.89 36.92
CA PRO A 433 15.93 13.79 37.27
C PRO A 433 16.18 12.60 36.32
N GLN A 434 16.19 11.38 36.86
CA GLN A 434 16.31 10.16 36.06
C GLN A 434 15.26 10.17 34.94
N ASN A 435 15.68 9.81 33.72
CA ASN A 435 14.77 9.60 32.62
C ASN A 435 13.71 8.56 33.04
N VAL A 436 12.44 8.95 33.03
CA VAL A 436 11.34 8.08 33.50
C VAL A 436 10.92 7.09 32.40
N TYR A 437 11.26 7.38 31.14
CA TYR A 437 10.91 6.57 29.98
C TYR A 437 11.98 5.53 29.64
N LEU A 438 13.26 5.94 29.71
CA LEU A 438 14.41 5.06 29.46
C LEU A 438 14.92 4.48 30.78
N ASP A 439 15.06 3.16 30.83
CA ASP A 439 15.94 2.55 31.83
C ASP A 439 17.38 2.98 31.49
N GLY A 440 18.18 3.41 32.47
CA GLY A 440 19.47 4.09 32.23
C GLY A 440 20.49 3.33 31.37
N GLU A 441 20.28 2.05 31.08
CA GLU A 441 21.06 1.26 30.11
C GLU A 441 20.76 1.65 28.64
N HIS A 442 19.57 2.18 28.35
CA HIS A 442 19.11 2.56 27.01
C HIS A 442 19.42 4.02 26.63
N ASP A 443 19.86 4.84 27.59
CA ASP A 443 20.17 6.26 27.39
C ASP A 443 21.19 6.50 26.26
N THR A 444 22.34 5.80 26.31
CA THR A 444 23.39 5.97 25.30
C THR A 444 22.99 5.39 23.93
N PRO A 445 22.42 4.18 23.83
CA PRO A 445 21.91 3.66 22.55
C PRO A 445 20.85 4.56 21.87
N MET A 446 19.94 5.16 22.66
CA MET A 446 18.94 6.08 22.10
C MET A 446 19.54 7.40 21.64
N LEU A 447 20.56 7.92 22.33
CA LEU A 447 21.32 9.08 21.86
C LEU A 447 22.06 8.78 20.54
N GLU A 448 22.68 7.62 20.42
CA GLU A 448 23.30 7.17 19.17
C GLU A 448 22.27 7.05 18.05
N SER A 449 21.10 6.48 18.35
CA SER A 449 20.00 6.36 17.39
C SER A 449 19.47 7.70 16.91
N PHE A 450 19.37 8.69 17.80
CA PHE A 450 19.03 10.07 17.43
C PHE A 450 20.07 10.68 16.48
N LEU A 451 21.36 10.51 16.77
CA LEU A 451 22.43 11.03 15.92
C LEU A 451 22.45 10.33 14.55
N THR A 452 22.24 9.01 14.54
CA THR A 452 22.12 8.21 13.31
C THR A 452 20.90 8.63 12.49
N PHE A 453 19.77 8.91 13.13
CA PHE A 453 18.58 9.44 12.48
C PHE A 453 18.84 10.81 11.85
N LEU A 454 19.50 11.73 12.55
CA LEU A 454 19.87 13.04 11.99
C LEU A 454 20.85 12.90 10.81
N ALA A 455 21.84 12.01 10.93
CA ALA A 455 22.78 11.73 9.84
C ALA A 455 22.05 11.17 8.62
N THR A 456 21.13 10.23 8.83
CA THR A 456 20.22 9.66 7.82
C THR A 456 19.41 10.77 7.13
N LEU A 457 18.74 11.62 7.91
CA LEU A 457 17.89 12.70 7.40
C LEU A 457 18.67 13.69 6.53
N ILE A 458 19.93 13.97 6.84
CA ILE A 458 20.76 14.93 6.11
C ILE A 458 21.46 14.29 4.90
N SER A 459 21.86 13.01 5.01
CA SER A 459 22.75 12.38 4.04
C SER A 459 22.01 11.58 2.98
N ILE A 460 20.84 11.03 3.30
CA ILE A 460 20.11 10.15 2.38
C ILE A 460 19.36 10.98 1.34
N ARG A 461 19.63 10.66 0.08
CA ARG A 461 19.13 11.43 -1.06
C ARG A 461 18.24 10.62 -2.01
N THR A 462 17.66 9.53 -1.52
CA THR A 462 16.81 8.61 -2.31
C THR A 462 15.75 9.35 -3.13
N ASN A 463 15.08 10.32 -2.50
CA ASN A 463 14.06 11.17 -3.11
C ASN A 463 14.50 12.64 -3.29
N LEU A 464 15.82 12.93 -3.19
CA LEU A 464 16.39 14.30 -3.24
C LEU A 464 17.28 14.52 -4.47
N GLY A 465 16.66 14.47 -5.65
CA GLY A 465 17.25 14.93 -6.92
C GLY A 465 18.33 14.03 -7.52
N LEU A 466 18.56 12.83 -6.97
CA LEU A 466 19.39 11.84 -7.62
C LEU A 466 18.69 11.27 -8.85
N THR A 467 19.45 11.07 -9.93
CA THR A 467 18.96 10.34 -11.10
C THR A 467 18.73 8.88 -10.76
N GLU A 468 17.82 8.21 -11.46
CA GLU A 468 17.54 6.78 -11.27
C GLU A 468 18.81 5.92 -11.37
N THR A 469 19.68 6.16 -12.36
CA THR A 469 20.98 5.50 -12.48
C THR A 469 21.94 5.77 -11.30
N ALA A 470 21.84 6.93 -10.66
CA ALA A 470 22.65 7.24 -9.48
C ALA A 470 22.14 6.48 -8.25
N LEU A 471 20.82 6.36 -8.12
CA LEU A 471 20.17 5.59 -7.06
C LEU A 471 20.45 4.10 -7.22
N ASN A 472 20.26 3.53 -8.41
CA ASN A 472 20.55 2.12 -8.67
C ASN A 472 22.01 1.77 -8.38
N ARG A 473 22.94 2.70 -8.69
CA ARG A 473 24.36 2.53 -8.34
C ARG A 473 24.58 2.53 -6.82
N LEU A 474 23.93 3.46 -6.11
CA LEU A 474 24.06 3.57 -4.65
C LEU A 474 23.54 2.29 -3.98
N GLU A 475 22.36 1.81 -4.37
CA GLU A 475 21.77 0.57 -3.84
C GLU A 475 22.66 -0.65 -4.12
N MET A 476 23.17 -0.78 -5.35
CA MET A 476 24.07 -1.89 -5.72
C MET A 476 25.39 -1.85 -4.95
N VAL A 477 25.98 -0.66 -4.76
CA VAL A 477 27.17 -0.48 -3.92
C VAL A 477 26.87 -0.88 -2.48
N THR A 478 25.74 -0.42 -1.92
CA THR A 478 25.31 -0.77 -0.56
C THR A 478 25.19 -2.29 -0.40
N LEU A 479 24.51 -2.99 -1.31
CA LEU A 479 24.35 -4.45 -1.25
C LEU A 479 25.70 -5.20 -1.29
N LEU A 480 26.60 -4.78 -2.18
CA LEU A 480 27.93 -5.39 -2.32
C LEU A 480 28.86 -5.11 -1.14
N CYS A 481 28.72 -3.93 -0.52
CA CYS A 481 29.51 -3.57 0.66
C CYS A 481 29.04 -4.29 1.94
N MET A 482 27.77 -4.72 2.00
CA MET A 482 27.29 -5.58 3.08
C MET A 482 27.75 -7.04 2.93
N GLY A 483 28.08 -7.47 1.70
CA GLY A 483 28.68 -8.77 1.45
C GLY A 483 28.66 -9.19 -0.01
N ASP A 484 29.51 -10.15 -0.37
CA ASP A 484 29.55 -10.75 -1.70
C ASP A 484 28.16 -11.28 -2.10
N LYS A 485 27.66 -10.92 -3.29
CA LYS A 485 26.35 -11.36 -3.79
C LYS A 485 26.44 -12.07 -5.13
N THR A 486 25.54 -13.02 -5.38
CA THR A 486 25.30 -13.55 -6.73
C THR A 486 24.55 -12.52 -7.58
N HIS A 487 24.55 -12.71 -8.91
CA HIS A 487 23.73 -11.89 -9.82
C HIS A 487 22.24 -11.93 -9.41
N SER A 488 21.71 -13.11 -9.14
CA SER A 488 20.31 -13.30 -8.76
C SER A 488 19.96 -12.64 -7.43
N GLN A 489 20.85 -12.72 -6.43
CA GLN A 489 20.65 -12.03 -5.14
C GLN A 489 20.65 -10.51 -5.31
N LEU A 490 21.53 -9.96 -6.15
CA LEU A 490 21.49 -8.52 -6.43
C LEU A 490 20.19 -8.13 -7.10
N MET A 491 19.72 -8.89 -8.08
CA MET A 491 18.44 -8.61 -8.75
C MET A 491 17.25 -8.66 -7.79
N GLU A 492 17.25 -9.59 -6.83
CA GLU A 492 16.19 -9.76 -5.83
C GLU A 492 16.23 -8.69 -4.73
N LEU A 493 17.41 -8.28 -4.30
CA LEU A 493 17.57 -7.34 -3.18
C LEU A 493 17.56 -5.87 -3.61
N MET A 494 17.71 -5.57 -4.89
CA MET A 494 17.58 -4.21 -5.41
C MET A 494 16.14 -3.71 -5.21
N PRO A 495 15.92 -2.54 -4.59
CA PRO A 495 14.57 -2.05 -4.32
C PRO A 495 13.70 -2.00 -5.56
N GLU A 496 12.56 -2.71 -5.52
CA GLU A 496 11.60 -2.68 -6.61
C GLU A 496 10.90 -1.31 -6.66
N ARG A 497 11.02 -0.62 -7.80
CA ARG A 497 10.12 0.48 -8.14
C ARG A 497 8.96 -0.12 -8.90
N CYS A 498 7.81 -0.22 -8.23
CA CYS A 498 6.59 -0.80 -8.78
C CYS A 498 6.31 -0.26 -10.20
N GLY A 499 6.39 -1.14 -11.21
CA GLY A 499 6.06 -0.81 -12.60
C GLY A 499 7.23 -0.67 -13.60
N THR A 500 8.49 -0.70 -13.16
CA THR A 500 9.65 -0.73 -14.08
C THR A 500 10.35 -2.08 -14.04
N SER A 501 10.14 -2.90 -15.08
CA SER A 501 10.90 -4.13 -15.31
C SER A 501 12.37 -3.78 -15.58
N GLN A 502 13.27 -4.36 -14.79
CA GLN A 502 14.73 -4.36 -14.94
C GLN A 502 15.36 -2.98 -15.18
N SER A 503 16.18 -2.53 -14.22
CA SER A 503 17.10 -1.41 -14.43
C SER A 503 17.87 -1.65 -15.73
N ARG A 504 17.57 -0.86 -16.78
CA ARG A 504 18.19 -1.01 -18.11
C ARG A 504 19.72 -0.88 -18.05
N ASP A 505 20.20 -0.27 -16.97
CA ASP A 505 21.58 -0.03 -16.62
C ASP A 505 22.17 -1.05 -15.63
N PHE A 506 21.43 -2.08 -15.20
CA PHE A 506 21.87 -3.03 -14.17
C PHE A 506 23.23 -3.66 -14.49
N GLU A 507 23.37 -4.27 -15.68
CA GLU A 507 24.62 -4.92 -16.10
C GLU A 507 25.79 -3.92 -16.22
N ALA A 508 25.50 -2.72 -16.72
CA ALA A 508 26.50 -1.67 -16.87
C ALA A 508 26.98 -1.16 -15.50
N LEU A 509 26.07 -1.00 -14.55
CA LEU A 509 26.38 -0.61 -13.17
C LEU A 509 27.14 -1.72 -12.45
N LEU A 510 26.73 -2.98 -12.60
CA LEU A 510 27.39 -4.12 -11.99
C LEU A 510 28.85 -4.22 -12.46
N ALA A 511 29.07 -4.09 -13.77
CA ALA A 511 30.42 -4.02 -14.32
C ALA A 511 31.19 -2.75 -13.88
N GLU A 512 30.50 -1.64 -13.60
CA GLU A 512 31.13 -0.42 -13.08
C GLU A 512 31.69 -0.63 -11.66
N VAL A 513 30.93 -1.29 -10.78
CA VAL A 513 31.15 -1.32 -9.33
C VAL A 513 31.70 -2.63 -8.78
N ALA A 514 31.59 -3.75 -9.50
CA ALA A 514 31.96 -5.07 -8.99
C ALA A 514 32.93 -5.84 -9.89
N ASP A 515 33.76 -6.69 -9.27
CA ASP A 515 34.53 -7.73 -9.94
C ASP A 515 33.85 -9.09 -9.75
N TYR A 516 33.85 -9.92 -10.78
CA TYR A 516 33.30 -11.28 -10.70
C TYR A 516 34.36 -12.27 -10.21
N ARG A 517 34.09 -12.92 -9.08
CA ARG A 517 34.87 -14.04 -8.54
C ARG A 517 34.28 -15.35 -9.04
N ALA A 518 35.02 -16.04 -9.89
CA ALA A 518 34.60 -17.32 -10.46
C ALA A 518 34.36 -18.40 -9.36
N PRO A 519 33.48 -19.38 -9.63
CA PRO A 519 33.30 -20.55 -8.76
C PRO A 519 34.62 -21.23 -8.41
N ALA A 520 34.81 -21.57 -7.13
CA ALA A 520 35.98 -22.32 -6.67
C ALA A 520 35.54 -23.66 -6.07
N LEU A 521 36.33 -24.72 -6.32
CA LEU A 521 36.15 -26.00 -5.63
C LEU A 521 36.83 -25.90 -4.25
N GLU A 522 36.07 -26.10 -3.18
CA GLU A 522 36.65 -26.27 -1.85
C GLU A 522 37.33 -27.64 -1.72
N ALA A 523 38.31 -27.71 -0.81
CA ALA A 523 38.93 -28.98 -0.41
C ALA A 523 37.93 -30.00 0.17
N SER A 524 36.75 -29.53 0.61
CA SER A 524 35.62 -30.34 1.07
C SER A 524 34.86 -31.05 -0.05
N GLY A 525 35.13 -30.72 -1.32
CA GLY A 525 34.40 -31.22 -2.49
C GLY A 525 33.16 -30.39 -2.86
N ASN A 526 32.83 -29.35 -2.08
CA ASN A 526 31.73 -28.45 -2.39
C ASN A 526 32.15 -27.39 -3.42
N MET A 527 31.28 -27.10 -4.37
CA MET A 527 31.50 -26.06 -5.38
C MET A 527 30.89 -24.74 -4.87
N GLN A 528 31.72 -23.73 -4.65
CA GLN A 528 31.24 -22.39 -4.33
C GLN A 528 30.67 -21.73 -5.58
N GLN A 529 29.52 -21.09 -5.46
CA GLN A 529 28.94 -20.31 -6.54
C GLN A 529 29.81 -19.08 -6.85
N GLY A 530 29.80 -18.62 -8.10
CA GLY A 530 30.50 -17.40 -8.47
C GLY A 530 29.78 -16.17 -7.93
N MET A 531 30.54 -15.24 -7.36
CA MET A 531 30.03 -14.08 -6.62
C MET A 531 30.60 -12.78 -7.17
N TYR A 532 29.86 -11.69 -6.99
CA TYR A 532 30.34 -10.34 -7.26
C TYR A 532 30.86 -9.72 -5.97
N VAL A 533 32.04 -9.11 -6.06
CA VAL A 533 32.70 -8.39 -4.97
C VAL A 533 32.89 -6.92 -5.35
N PRO A 534 32.76 -5.98 -4.41
CA PRO A 534 32.97 -4.56 -4.69
C PRO A 534 34.42 -4.28 -5.11
N LYS A 535 34.60 -3.48 -6.17
CA LYS A 535 35.93 -3.02 -6.62
C LYS A 535 36.59 -2.17 -5.54
N ALA A 536 37.93 -2.16 -5.48
CA ALA A 536 38.68 -1.32 -4.51
C ALA A 536 38.24 0.16 -4.51
N LYS A 537 38.05 0.75 -5.70
CA LYS A 537 37.56 2.13 -5.86
C LYS A 537 36.18 2.40 -5.25
N VAL A 538 35.36 1.36 -5.05
CA VAL A 538 34.04 1.50 -4.40
C VAL A 538 34.22 1.82 -2.93
N TRP A 539 35.08 1.09 -2.23
CA TRP A 539 35.39 1.34 -0.83
C TRP A 539 35.98 2.74 -0.60
N GLU A 540 36.82 3.23 -1.52
CA GLU A 540 37.49 4.53 -1.39
C GLU A 540 36.59 5.73 -1.72
N HIS A 541 35.62 5.58 -2.63
CA HIS A 541 34.92 6.72 -3.24
C HIS A 541 33.39 6.63 -3.24
N ARG A 542 32.82 5.47 -2.92
CA ARG A 542 31.38 5.22 -3.08
C ARG A 542 30.73 4.59 -1.85
N TYR A 543 31.52 4.06 -0.91
CA TYR A 543 30.99 3.54 0.34
C TYR A 543 30.35 4.67 1.17
N ASP A 544 29.07 4.51 1.48
CA ASP A 544 28.31 5.40 2.35
C ASP A 544 27.83 4.58 3.55
N PRO A 545 28.47 4.73 4.72
CA PRO A 545 28.10 3.95 5.91
C PRO A 545 26.68 4.25 6.39
N ILE A 546 26.16 5.47 6.18
CA ILE A 546 24.82 5.85 6.61
C ILE A 546 23.78 5.17 5.72
N HIS A 547 23.99 5.17 4.40
CA HIS A 547 23.10 4.47 3.49
C HIS A 547 23.13 2.95 3.69
N VAL A 548 24.31 2.40 4.00
CA VAL A 548 24.46 0.99 4.36
C VAL A 548 23.69 0.67 5.63
N LEU A 549 23.85 1.45 6.70
CA LEU A 549 23.12 1.27 7.96
C LEU A 549 21.60 1.31 7.77
N LEU A 550 21.07 2.23 6.94
CA LEU A 550 19.64 2.28 6.64
C LEU A 550 19.14 0.98 5.98
N ARG A 551 19.94 0.43 5.05
CA ARG A 551 19.58 -0.76 4.26
C ARG A 551 19.99 -2.08 4.89
N ALA A 552 20.68 -2.05 6.02
CA ALA A 552 21.30 -3.20 6.69
C ALA A 552 20.30 -4.11 7.44
N SER A 553 19.14 -4.39 6.84
CA SER A 553 18.16 -5.36 7.37
C SER A 553 18.79 -6.75 7.55
N GLU A 554 19.59 -7.22 6.60
CA GLU A 554 20.26 -8.54 6.70
C GLU A 554 21.43 -8.53 7.69
N ALA A 555 22.13 -7.40 7.84
CA ALA A 555 23.24 -7.28 8.77
C ALA A 555 22.76 -7.28 10.22
N CYS A 556 21.56 -6.73 10.49
CA CYS A 556 20.95 -6.76 11.81
C CYS A 556 20.61 -8.20 12.28
N GLU A 557 20.14 -9.07 11.37
CA GLU A 557 19.92 -10.50 11.67
C GLU A 557 21.24 -11.27 11.87
N GLN A 558 22.28 -10.94 11.08
CA GLN A 558 23.59 -11.59 11.19
C GLN A 558 24.43 -11.09 12.38
N ALA A 559 24.37 -9.80 12.71
CA ALA A 559 25.02 -9.18 13.87
C ALA A 559 24.55 -9.83 15.17
N GLU A 560 23.25 -10.06 15.30
CA GLU A 560 22.67 -10.71 16.47
C GLU A 560 23.03 -12.19 16.58
N SER A 561 23.11 -12.92 15.46
CA SER A 561 23.60 -14.29 15.48
C SER A 561 25.05 -14.38 16.01
N ARG A 562 25.78 -13.26 15.98
CA ARG A 562 27.17 -13.10 16.43
C ARG A 562 27.32 -12.30 17.72
N GLY A 563 26.26 -11.70 18.25
CA GLY A 563 26.30 -10.82 19.43
C GLY A 563 27.06 -9.50 19.21
N GLU A 564 27.13 -9.01 17.98
CA GLU A 564 27.85 -7.79 17.59
C GLU A 564 26.89 -6.59 17.52
N SER A 565 27.38 -5.39 17.87
CA SER A 565 26.64 -4.13 17.70
C SER A 565 26.55 -3.76 16.22
N LEU A 566 25.48 -3.06 15.80
CA LEU A 566 25.38 -2.47 14.47
C LEU A 566 26.55 -1.52 14.15
N ALA A 567 27.18 -0.91 15.17
CA ALA A 567 28.35 -0.06 15.02
C ALA A 567 29.67 -0.83 14.81
N SER A 568 29.66 -2.16 14.96
CA SER A 568 30.81 -3.04 14.69
C SER A 568 30.82 -3.63 13.26
N ILE A 569 29.78 -3.35 12.47
CA ILE A 569 29.67 -3.64 11.03
C ILE A 569 29.98 -2.37 10.25
#